data_AF-A0A958TDI2-F1
#
_entry.id   AF-A0A958TDI2-F1
#
_cell.length_a   1.000
_cell.length_b   1.000
_cell.length_c   1.000
_cell.angle_alpha   90.00
_cell.angle_beta   90.00
_cell.angle_gamma   90.00
#
_symmetry.space_group_name_H-M   'P 1'
#
loop_
_entity.id
_entity.type
_entity.pdbx_description
1 polymer ?
#
loop_
_entity_poly.entity_id
_entity_poly.type
_entity_poly.pdbx_seq_one_letter_code
_entity_poly.pdbx_strand_id
1 'polypeptide(L)' 'MKKALFLIGIMMVVSCKKDDSRSCTTCSSPETAAFEICRESNGNASVNGQDTGTDYDVYISGLEDAGATCGGVSR' A
#
# COMPACT_ATOMS: atom_id res chain seq x y z
N MET A 1 9.73 30.15 33.36
CA MET A 1 9.14 30.97 32.27
C MET A 1 9.14 30.15 30.97
N LYS A 2 7.99 29.55 30.60
CA LYS A 2 7.54 29.23 29.21
C LYS A 2 8.45 28.31 28.37
N LYS A 3 8.06 27.22 27.68
CA LYS A 3 6.83 26.79 26.99
C LYS A 3 6.98 25.26 26.78
N ALA A 4 6.01 24.44 27.13
CA ALA A 4 5.04 23.85 26.18
C ALA A 4 5.62 23.59 24.78
N LEU A 5 5.75 22.32 24.38
CA LEU A 5 4.78 21.72 23.46
C LEU A 5 5.09 20.23 23.22
N PHE A 6 4.05 19.46 23.52
CA PHE A 6 3.80 18.07 23.18
C PHE A 6 3.81 17.94 21.64
N LEU A 7 4.68 17.11 21.07
CA LEU A 7 4.43 16.49 19.77
C LEU A 7 4.98 15.07 19.80
N ILE A 8 4.11 14.18 20.29
CA ILE A 8 4.14 12.75 19.97
C ILE A 8 3.88 12.66 18.46
N GLY A 9 4.95 12.79 17.68
CA GLY A 9 4.95 12.56 16.24
C GLY A 9 5.06 11.06 16.02
N ILE A 10 3.90 10.43 15.88
CA ILE A 10 3.69 9.03 15.55
C ILE A 10 4.73 8.58 14.52
N MET A 11 5.42 7.49 14.87
CA MET A 11 6.22 6.63 14.00
C MET A 11 5.65 6.64 12.58
N MET A 12 6.30 7.40 11.69
CA MET A 12 6.21 7.09 10.27
C MET A 12 6.96 5.77 10.12
N VAL A 13 6.23 4.66 10.18
CA VAL A 13 6.69 3.37 9.67
C VAL A 13 6.79 3.51 8.16
N VAL A 14 7.82 4.23 7.73
CA VAL A 14 8.36 4.13 6.38
C VAL A 14 9.01 2.75 6.31
N SER A 15 8.19 1.72 6.18
CA SER A 15 8.64 0.42 5.66
C SER A 15 8.93 0.61 4.18
N CYS A 16 9.94 1.41 3.85
CA CYS A 16 10.66 1.25 2.60
C CYS A 16 11.46 -0.05 2.71
N LYS A 17 10.78 -1.18 2.54
CA LYS A 17 11.44 -2.45 2.27
C LYS A 17 11.96 -2.36 0.83
N LYS A 18 13.13 -1.71 0.70
CA LYS A 18 14.06 -2.00 -0.39
C LYS A 18 14.50 -3.44 -0.17
N ASP A 19 13.91 -4.36 -0.92
CA ASP A 19 14.61 -5.47 -1.58
C ASP A 19 13.58 -6.40 -2.23
N ASP A 20 14.01 -7.01 -3.33
CA ASP A 20 13.30 -7.85 -4.30
C ASP A 20 12.44 -7.12 -5.34
N SER A 21 12.59 -7.58 -6.58
CA SER A 21 12.04 -7.10 -7.86
C SER A 21 10.51 -7.08 -7.97
N ARG A 22 9.81 -7.06 -6.84
CA ARG A 22 8.37 -7.09 -6.67
C ARG A 22 7.83 -5.66 -6.82
N SER A 23 7.02 -5.44 -7.85
CA SER A 23 6.39 -4.14 -8.07
C SER A 23 5.20 -3.99 -7.13
N CYS A 24 5.31 -3.13 -6.12
CA CYS A 24 4.26 -2.86 -5.16
C CYS A 24 3.60 -1.50 -5.40
N THR A 25 2.30 -1.42 -5.14
CA THR A 25 1.52 -0.20 -5.14
C THR A 25 0.67 -0.12 -3.88
N THR A 26 0.48 1.11 -3.41
CA THR A 26 -0.44 1.37 -2.31
C THR A 26 -1.82 1.67 -2.86
N CYS A 27 -2.83 1.03 -2.29
CA CYS A 27 -4.23 1.30 -2.55
C CYS A 27 -4.92 1.80 -1.27
N SER A 28 -5.87 2.70 -1.42
CA SER A 28 -6.73 3.13 -0.32
C SER A 28 -8.16 3.36 -0.83
N SER A 29 -9.14 3.25 0.06
CA SER A 29 -10.53 3.58 -0.26
C SER A 29 -11.12 4.43 0.86
N PRO A 30 -12.28 5.08 0.67
CA PRO A 30 -12.97 5.77 1.75
C PRO A 30 -13.31 4.86 2.94
N GLU A 31 -13.45 3.56 2.70
CA GLU A 31 -13.90 2.56 3.68
C GLU A 31 -12.75 1.77 4.31
N THR A 32 -11.54 1.81 3.75
CA THR A 32 -10.38 1.03 4.20
C THR A 32 -9.12 1.88 4.32
N ALA A 33 -8.32 1.65 5.37
CA ALA A 33 -6.99 2.23 5.49
C ALA A 33 -6.11 1.86 4.28
N ALA A 34 -5.10 2.67 3.98
CA ALA A 34 -4.17 2.38 2.90
C ALA A 34 -3.45 1.03 3.13
N PHE A 35 -3.40 0.20 2.09
CA PHE A 35 -2.78 -1.12 2.10
C PHE A 35 -1.88 -1.32 0.89
N GLU A 36 -0.87 -2.16 1.03
CA GLU A 36 0.08 -2.48 -0.03
C GLU A 36 -0.36 -3.73 -0.79
N ILE A 37 -0.30 -3.62 -2.12
CA ILE A 37 -0.50 -4.72 -3.05
C ILE A 37 0.76 -4.86 -3.87
N CYS A 38 1.27 -6.07 -3.97
CA CYS A 38 2.48 -6.35 -4.71
C CYS A 38 2.24 -7.37 -5.82
N ARG A 39 2.91 -7.18 -6.96
CA ARG A 39 2.96 -8.15 -8.05
C ARG A 39 4.00 -9.21 -7.75
N GLU A 40 3.55 -10.45 -7.60
CA GLU A 40 4.39 -11.62 -7.42
C GLU A 40 5.12 -12.06 -8.68
N SER A 41 6.13 -12.90 -8.50
CA SER A 41 6.91 -13.49 -9.59
C SER A 41 6.08 -14.37 -10.53
N ASN A 42 4.94 -14.89 -10.06
CA ASN A 42 3.96 -15.63 -10.86
C ASN A 42 2.95 -14.71 -11.58
N GLY A 43 3.01 -13.39 -11.37
CA GLY A 43 2.08 -12.41 -11.94
C GLY A 43 0.88 -12.07 -11.05
N ASN A 44 0.66 -12.78 -9.95
CA ASN A 44 -0.49 -12.54 -9.08
C ASN A 44 -0.32 -11.29 -8.21
N ALA A 45 -1.44 -10.71 -7.80
CA ALA A 45 -1.47 -9.78 -6.68
C ALA A 45 -1.24 -10.52 -5.37
N SER A 46 -0.60 -9.82 -4.45
CA SER A 46 -0.41 -10.24 -3.08
C SER A 46 -0.65 -9.07 -2.15
N VAL A 47 -1.29 -9.34 -1.02
CA VAL A 47 -1.62 -8.33 -0.01
C VAL A 47 -0.88 -8.68 1.26
N ASN A 48 -0.07 -7.75 1.77
CA ASN A 48 0.82 -8.00 2.93
C ASN A 48 1.71 -9.26 2.76
N GLY A 49 2.12 -9.56 1.52
CA GLY A 49 2.97 -10.73 1.23
C GLY A 49 2.22 -12.06 1.09
N GLN A 50 0.89 -12.06 1.13
CA GLN A 50 0.08 -13.25 0.87
C GLN A 50 -0.48 -13.20 -0.56
N ASP A 51 -0.12 -14.18 -1.39
CA ASP A 51 -0.64 -14.36 -2.75
C ASP A 51 -2.17 -14.54 -2.72
N THR A 52 -2.87 -13.76 -3.55
CA THR A 52 -4.34 -13.75 -3.66
C THR A 52 -4.87 -14.83 -4.61
N GLY A 53 -4.00 -15.45 -5.41
CA GLY A 53 -4.38 -16.32 -6.51
C GLY A 53 -4.95 -15.59 -7.72
N THR A 54 -5.01 -14.25 -7.68
CA THR A 54 -5.62 -13.40 -8.72
C THR A 54 -4.53 -12.63 -9.44
N ASP A 55 -4.64 -12.49 -10.76
CA ASP A 55 -3.74 -11.66 -11.56
C ASP A 55 -3.66 -10.23 -10.99
N TYR A 56 -2.46 -9.65 -10.98
CA TYR A 56 -2.23 -8.34 -10.37
C TYR A 56 -3.08 -7.24 -11.00
N ASP A 57 -3.17 -7.19 -12.33
CA ASP A 57 -3.89 -6.13 -13.02
C ASP A 57 -5.40 -6.28 -12.81
N VAL A 58 -5.92 -7.51 -12.82
CA VAL A 58 -7.32 -7.81 -12.49
C VAL A 58 -7.66 -7.40 -11.05
N TYR A 59 -6.77 -7.68 -10.10
CA TYR A 59 -6.98 -7.34 -8.70
C TYR A 59 -7.01 -5.82 -8.48
N ILE A 60 -6.09 -5.08 -9.13
CA ILE A 60 -6.08 -3.61 -9.08
C ILE A 60 -7.34 -3.03 -9.71
N SER A 61 -7.69 -3.43 -10.93
CA SER A 61 -8.88 -2.91 -11.60
C SER A 61 -10.16 -3.22 -10.82
N GLY A 62 -10.27 -4.40 -10.20
CA GLY A 62 -11.42 -4.72 -9.35
C GLY A 62 -11.53 -3.83 -8.10
N LEU A 63 -10.39 -3.43 -7.53
CA LEU A 63 -10.37 -2.47 -6.43
C LEU A 63 -10.72 -1.06 -6.89
N GLU A 64 -10.22 -0.63 -8.06
CA GLU A 64 -10.54 0.67 -8.65
C GLU A 64 -12.03 0.78 -9.03
N ASP A 65 -12.61 -0.27 -9.61
CA ASP A 65 -14.05 -0.38 -9.88
C ASP A 65 -14.90 -0.35 -8.60
N ALA A 66 -14.35 -0.88 -7.50
CA ALA A 66 -14.96 -0.78 -6.17
C ALA A 66 -14.75 0.59 -5.50
N GLY A 67 -14.02 1.52 -6.14
CA GLY A 67 -13.78 2.88 -5.65
C GLY A 67 -12.50 3.07 -4.85
N ALA A 68 -11.58 2.11 -4.87
CA ALA A 68 -10.24 2.31 -4.34
C ALA A 68 -9.39 3.16 -5.30
N THR A 69 -8.43 3.90 -4.76
CA THR A 69 -7.40 4.58 -5.54
C THR A 69 -6.08 3.84 -5.35
N CYS A 70 -5.57 3.25 -6.42
CA CYS A 70 -4.34 2.48 -6.44
C CYS A 70 -3.25 3.25 -7.19
N GLY A 71 -2.05 3.35 -6.61
CA GLY A 71 -0.94 4.09 -7.20
C GLY A 71 -0.82 5.52 -6.67
N GLY A 72 -0.29 5.65 -5.45
CA GLY A 72 0.19 6.92 -4.93
C GLY A 72 1.49 7.31 -5.62
N VAL A 73 1.51 8.43 -6.34
CA VAL A 73 2.74 9.01 -6.88
C VAL A 73 3.72 9.20 -5.72
N SER A 74 4.84 8.48 -5.76
CA SER A 74 6.00 8.82 -4.94
C SER A 74 6.53 10.15 -5.46
N ARG A 75 6.23 11.24 -4.74
CA ARG A 75 6.98 12.50 -4.83
C ARG A 75 7.41 12.91 -3.44
#